data_AF-A0A1F4BTT8-F1
#
_entry.id   AF-A0A1F4BTT8-F1
#
_cell.length_a   1.000
_cell.length_b   1.000
_cell.length_c   1.000
_cell.angle_alpha   90.00
_cell.angle_beta   90.00
_cell.angle_gamma   90.00
#
_symmetry.space_group_name_H-M   'P 1'
#
loop_
_entity.id
_entity.type
_entity.pdbx_description
1 polymer ?
#
loop_
_entity_poly.entity_id
_entity_poly.type
_entity_poly.pdbx_seq_one_letter_code
_entity_poly.pdbx_strand_id
1 'polypeptide(L)'
;MHPKQIPLEAAEEILKTLILEFYELSDELPTIELVANPVTEVVNCRVEVKSFDTRKALMDRYMGTSVGKCVYFSVRPDAAKES
;
A
#
# COMPACT_ATOMS: atom_id res chain seq x y z
N MET A 1 -9.63 -14.48 -20.97
CA MET A 1 -9.62 -14.04 -19.56
C MET A 1 -9.76 -12.53 -19.56
N HIS A 2 -10.86 -11.99 -19.02
CA HIS A 2 -10.95 -10.55 -18.79
C HIS A 2 -10.15 -10.22 -17.52
N PRO A 3 -9.34 -9.15 -17.52
CA PRO A 3 -8.64 -8.73 -16.31
C PRO A 3 -9.70 -8.43 -15.23
N LYS A 4 -9.56 -9.03 -14.06
CA LYS A 4 -10.40 -8.66 -12.91
C LYS A 4 -10.00 -7.23 -12.53
N GLN A 5 -10.88 -6.26 -12.77
CA GLN A 5 -10.69 -4.92 -12.24
C GLN A 5 -10.96 -4.94 -10.74
N ILE A 6 -10.08 -4.29 -9.98
CA ILE A 6 -10.29 -4.07 -8.56
C ILE A 6 -11.39 -3.00 -8.46
N PRO A 7 -12.46 -3.20 -7.67
CA PRO A 7 -13.50 -2.20 -7.49
C PRO A 7 -12.88 -0.87 -7.04
N LEU A 8 -13.35 0.25 -7.59
CA LEU A 8 -12.83 1.58 -7.28
C LEU A 8 -12.91 1.86 -5.77
N GLU A 9 -14.00 1.42 -5.15
CA GLU A 9 -14.27 1.58 -3.72
C GLU A 9 -13.23 0.84 -2.87
N ALA A 10 -12.79 -0.34 -3.30
CA ALA A 10 -11.73 -1.09 -2.62
C ALA A 10 -10.37 -0.39 -2.72
N ALA A 11 -10.05 0.18 -3.88
CA ALA A 11 -8.82 0.94 -4.07
C ALA A 11 -8.81 2.23 -3.22
N GLU A 12 -9.94 2.91 -3.12
CA GLU A 12 -10.11 4.09 -2.27
C GLU A 12 -9.92 3.79 -0.79
N GLU A 13 -10.51 2.70 -0.28
CA GLU A 13 -10.34 2.30 1.13
C GLU A 13 -8.88 1.93 1.43
N ILE A 14 -8.22 1.15 0.56
CA ILE A 14 -6.80 0.85 0.69
C ILE A 14 -5.97 2.14 0.75
N LEU A 15 -6.25 3.10 -0.14
CA LEU A 15 -5.50 4.35 -0.19
C LEU A 15 -5.71 5.17 1.10
N LYS A 16 -6.94 5.24 1.62
CA LYS A 16 -7.25 5.93 2.88
C LYS A 16 -6.51 5.31 4.06
N THR A 17 -6.56 3.98 4.20
CA THR A 17 -5.85 3.27 5.28
C THR A 17 -4.36 3.55 5.22
N LEU A 18 -3.76 3.45 4.03
CA LEU A 18 -2.34 3.76 3.86
C LEU A 18 -2.03 5.19 4.28
N ILE A 19 -2.77 6.18 3.77
CA ILE A 19 -2.56 7.59 4.11
C ILE A 19 -2.63 7.83 5.62
N LEU A 20 -3.65 7.28 6.30
CA LEU A 20 -3.82 7.44 7.75
C LEU A 20 -2.64 6.84 8.53
N GLU A 21 -2.22 5.63 8.17
CA GLU A 21 -1.07 4.99 8.79
C GLU A 21 0.24 5.76 8.54
N PHE A 22 0.38 6.38 7.37
CA PHE A 22 1.52 7.24 7.09
C PHE A 22 1.57 8.46 8.00
N TYR A 23 0.42 9.12 8.22
CA TYR A 23 0.35 10.26 9.14
C TYR A 23 0.72 9.90 10.58
N GLU A 24 0.50 8.65 11.01
CA GLU A 24 0.97 8.20 12.33
C GLU A 24 2.48 7.96 12.37
N LEU A 25 3.09 7.57 11.25
CA LEU A 25 4.50 7.20 11.16
C LEU A 25 5.42 8.34 10.72
N SER A 26 4.87 9.42 10.16
CA SER A 26 5.65 10.53 9.61
C SER A 26 4.80 11.78 9.40
N ASP A 27 5.40 12.95 9.65
CA ASP A 27 4.85 14.25 9.25
C ASP A 27 5.06 14.57 7.75
N GLU A 28 5.73 13.69 7.00
CA GLU A 28 5.95 13.86 5.56
C GLU A 28 4.84 13.22 4.72
N LEU A 29 4.47 13.87 3.62
CA LEU A 29 3.53 13.30 2.66
C LEU A 29 4.20 12.18 1.84
N PRO A 30 3.68 10.94 1.88
CA PRO A 30 4.16 9.85 1.03
C PRO A 30 3.68 10.04 -0.42
N THR A 31 4.43 9.48 -1.37
CA THR A 31 3.86 9.20 -2.70
C THR A 31 3.41 7.74 -2.73
N ILE A 32 2.11 7.51 -2.93
CA ILE A 32 1.50 6.17 -2.96
C ILE A 32 1.01 5.88 -4.37
N GLU A 33 1.47 4.77 -4.93
CA GLU A 33 1.00 4.23 -6.20
C GLU A 33 0.36 2.87 -5.95
N LEU A 34 -0.90 2.73 -6.39
CA LEU A 34 -1.63 1.47 -6.40
C LEU A 34 -1.56 0.87 -7.81
N VAL A 35 -0.95 -0.30 -7.92
CA VAL A 35 -0.84 -1.08 -9.14
C VAL A 35 -1.74 -2.29 -9.01
N ALA A 36 -2.92 -2.20 -9.62
CA ALA A 36 -3.87 -3.31 -9.68
C ALA A 36 -3.25 -4.47 -10.46
N ASN A 37 -3.25 -5.67 -9.87
CA ASN A 37 -2.88 -6.88 -10.61
C ASN A 37 -4.10 -7.36 -11.41
N PRO A 38 -4.04 -7.40 -12.76
CA PRO A 38 -5.19 -7.81 -13.57
C PRO A 38 -5.54 -9.30 -13.44
N VAL A 39 -4.65 -10.11 -12.84
CA VAL A 39 -4.77 -11.57 -12.74
C VAL A 39 -5.22 -12.02 -11.35
N THR A 40 -5.03 -11.20 -10.31
CA THR A 40 -5.32 -11.56 -8.92
C THR A 40 -6.11 -10.46 -8.21
N GLU A 41 -6.77 -10.79 -7.10
CA GLU A 41 -7.48 -9.83 -6.24
C GLU A 41 -6.52 -9.08 -5.30
N VAL A 42 -5.28 -8.87 -5.74
CA VAL A 42 -4.21 -8.26 -4.95
C VAL A 42 -3.84 -6.91 -5.57
N VAL A 43 -3.82 -5.87 -4.74
CA VAL A 43 -3.25 -4.57 -5.10
C VAL A 43 -1.78 -4.57 -4.72
N ASN A 44 -0.90 -4.29 -5.67
CA ASN A 44 0.51 -4.00 -5.36
C ASN A 44 0.63 -2.52 -5.04
N CYS A 45 1.27 -2.20 -3.94
CA CYS A 45 1.51 -0.84 -3.49
C CYS A 45 2.99 -0.51 -3.65
N ARG A 46 3.29 0.63 -4.26
CA ARG A 46 4.60 1.28 -4.16
C ARG A 46 4.41 2.53 -3.32
N VAL A 47 5.19 2.64 -2.25
CA VAL A 47 5.20 3.85 -1.42
C VAL A 47 6.60 4.42 -1.31
N GLU A 48 6.76 5.66 -1.74
CA GLU A 48 8.00 6.42 -1.58
C GLU A 48 7.97 7.26 -0.31
N VAL A 49 8.95 7.03 0.57
CA VAL A 49 9.17 7.82 1.78
C VAL A 49 10.65 8.08 2.02
N LYS A 50 10.98 9.28 2.52
CA LYS A 50 12.39 9.69 2.72
C LYS A 50 12.95 9.12 4.01
N SER A 51 12.15 9.10 5.07
CA SER A 51 12.52 8.56 6.39
C SER A 51 12.86 7.06 6.33
N PHE A 52 14.01 6.69 6.90
CA PHE A 52 14.42 5.29 7.01
C PHE A 52 13.54 4.51 8.00
N ASP A 53 13.20 5.12 9.14
CA ASP A 53 12.39 4.47 10.18
C ASP A 53 10.98 4.20 9.66
N THR A 54 10.40 5.14 8.90
CA THR A 54 9.10 4.95 8.24
C THR A 54 9.17 3.82 7.20
N ARG A 55 10.26 3.72 6.40
CA ARG A 55 10.42 2.57 5.48
C ARG A 55 10.44 1.25 6.23
N LYS A 56 11.20 1.17 7.32
CA LYS A 56 11.32 -0.04 8.13
C LYS A 56 9.98 -0.44 8.74
N ALA A 57 9.25 0.50 9.31
CA ALA A 57 7.93 0.25 9.88
C ALA A 57 6.94 -0.33 8.86
N LEU A 58 6.94 0.18 7.62
CA LEU A 58 6.08 -0.34 6.55
C LEU A 58 6.50 -1.72 6.09
N MET A 59 7.81 -1.97 5.96
CA MET A 59 8.32 -3.30 5.63
C MET A 59 7.88 -4.31 6.68
N ASP A 60 8.01 -3.97 7.96
CA ASP A 60 7.64 -4.84 9.07
C ASP A 60 6.12 -5.09 9.11
N ARG A 61 5.30 -4.04 8.92
CA ARG A 61 3.84 -4.13 8.97
C ARG A 61 3.24 -4.89 7.78
N TYR A 62 3.69 -4.60 6.58
CA TYR A 62 3.13 -5.14 5.34
C TYR A 62 3.92 -6.32 4.78
N MET A 63 4.94 -6.78 5.50
CA MET A 63 5.90 -7.77 5.02
C MET A 63 6.49 -7.37 3.65
N GLY A 64 6.75 -6.07 3.50
CA GLY A 64 7.15 -5.44 2.25
C GLY A 64 8.66 -5.54 1.98
N THR A 65 9.04 -5.18 0.75
CA THR A 65 10.45 -5.08 0.33
C THR A 65 10.82 -3.63 0.04
N SER A 66 11.95 -3.16 0.56
CA SER A 66 12.48 -1.83 0.23
C SER A 66 13.47 -1.88 -0.93
N VAL A 67 13.31 -0.96 -1.89
CA VAL A 67 14.28 -0.69 -2.95
C VAL A 67 14.49 0.81 -3.02
N GLY A 68 15.68 1.27 -2.64
CA GLY A 68 16.01 2.69 -2.54
C GLY A 68 15.14 3.40 -1.49
N LYS A 69 14.36 4.39 -1.91
CA LYS A 69 13.42 5.14 -1.04
C LYS A 69 11.99 4.59 -1.08
N CYS A 70 11.77 3.50 -1.80
CA CYS A 70 10.45 2.93 -2.01
C CYS A 70 10.26 1.65 -1.21
N VAL A 71 9.07 1.45 -0.66
CA VAL A 71 8.62 0.17 -0.11
C VAL A 71 7.54 -0.40 -1.03
N TYR A 72 7.69 -1.68 -1.36
CA TYR A 72 6.77 -2.44 -2.19
C TYR A 72 6.11 -3.51 -1.34
N PHE A 73 4.79 -3.58 -1.38
CA PHE A 73 4.03 -4.61 -0.68
C PHE A 73 2.71 -4.87 -1.40
N SER A 74 1.99 -5.88 -0.95
CA SER A 74 0.74 -6.31 -1.55
C SER A 74 -0.35 -6.33 -0.51
N VAL A 75 -1.53 -5.81 -0.85
CA VAL A 75 -2.71 -5.84 0.01
C VAL A 75 -3.88 -6.51 -0.70
N ARG A 76 -4.73 -7.17 0.08
CA ARG A 76 -6.01 -7.70 -0.40
C ARG A 76 -7.12 -6.74 0.05
N PRO A 77 -8.05 -6.34 -0.83
CA PRO A 77 -9.22 -5.54 -0.48
C PRO A 77 -10.01 -6.07 0.72
N ASP A 78 -10.07 -7.39 0.86
CA ASP A 78 -10.87 -8.06 1.89
C ASP A 78 -10.23 -7.95 3.28
N ALA A 79 -8.90 -7.75 3.35
CA ALA A 79 -8.17 -7.60 4.61
C ALA A 79 -8.41 -6.23 5.28
N ALA A 80 -8.90 -5.24 4.54
CA ALA A 80 -9.22 -3.91 5.08
C ALA A 80 -10.55 -3.88 5.87
N LYS A 81 -11.32 -4.99 5.90
CA LYS A 81 -12.61 -5.09 6.60
C LYS A 81 -12.53 -5.72 8.00
N GLU A 82 -11.37 -6.17 8.45
CA GLU A 82 -11.21 -6.89 9.72
C GLU A 82 -10.42 -6.12 10.79
N SER A 83 -10.42 -4.78 10.77
CA SER A 83 -9.79 -3.96 11.81
C SER A 83 -10.73 -2.88 12.32
#